data_AF-A0A3A2ZUL2-F1
#
_entry.id   AF-A0A3A2ZUL2-F1
#
_cell.length_a   1.000
_cell.length_b   1.000
_cell.length_c   1.000
_cell.angle_alpha   90.00
_cell.angle_beta   90.00
_cell.angle_gamma   90.00
#
_symmetry.space_group_name_H-M   'P 1'
#
loop_
_entity.id
_entity.type
_entity.pdbx_description
1 polymer ?
#
loop_
_entity_poly.entity_id
_entity_poly.type
_entity_poly.pdbx_seq_one_letter_code
_entity_poly.pdbx_strand_id
1 'polypeptide(L)'
;MWRRTYLLLLLIRVYFALSPSYLHPDENFQGPEIFAGRIFSYSSKLPWEFTSDKPIRSVFPLWPAYDVPMSLLKWFYSEIGAGNPPPEIVYYVIRGVMFLLSFVLEDWAIYELVQSPRHRRATVVLVASSYVTWTYQTHTFSNSLETLLVAWGLVLIRRMVENKV
;
A
#
# COMPACT_ATOMS: atom_id res chain seq x y z
N MET A 1 -6.53 -18.85 -20.90
CA MET A 1 -7.63 -17.98 -20.41
C MET A 1 -7.26 -17.20 -19.14
N TRP A 2 -6.45 -17.76 -18.22
CA TRP A 2 -6.06 -17.08 -16.96
C TRP A 2 -5.50 -15.66 -17.11
N ARG A 3 -4.70 -15.37 -18.15
CA ARG A 3 -4.16 -14.01 -18.38
C ARG A 3 -5.26 -12.97 -18.58
N ARG A 4 -6.31 -13.31 -19.34
CA ARG A 4 -7.46 -12.41 -19.56
C ARG A 4 -8.24 -12.20 -18.27
N THR A 5 -8.45 -13.28 -17.51
CA THR A 5 -9.07 -13.22 -16.18
C THR A 5 -8.27 -12.32 -15.25
N TYR A 6 -6.95 -12.49 -15.19
CA TYR A 6 -6.08 -11.66 -14.37
C TYR A 6 -6.10 -10.20 -14.80
N LEU A 7 -6.03 -9.89 -16.11
CA LEU A 7 -6.14 -8.52 -16.60
C LEU A 7 -7.49 -7.88 -16.22
N LEU A 8 -8.59 -8.62 -16.33
CA LEU A 8 -9.91 -8.15 -15.87
C LEU A 8 -9.90 -7.88 -14.37
N LEU A 9 -9.34 -8.80 -13.56
CA LEU A 9 -9.23 -8.63 -12.11
C LEU A 9 -8.32 -7.46 -11.73
N LEU A 10 -7.28 -7.18 -12.52
CA LEU A 10 -6.41 -6.02 -12.32
C LEU A 10 -7.18 -4.71 -12.56
N LEU A 11 -8.01 -4.65 -13.61
CA LEU A 11 -8.88 -3.49 -13.85
C LEU A 11 -9.89 -3.30 -12.71
N ILE A 12 -10.46 -4.39 -12.20
CA ILE A 12 -11.35 -4.37 -11.02
C ILE A 12 -10.58 -3.86 -9.80
N ARG A 13 -9.34 -4.32 -9.59
CA ARG A 13 -8.47 -3.87 -8.50
C ARG A 13 -8.16 -2.37 -8.59
N VAL A 14 -7.85 -1.86 -9.79
CA VAL A 14 -7.67 -0.41 -10.06
C VAL A 14 -8.94 0.36 -9.73
N TYR A 15 -10.10 -0.13 -10.19
CA TYR A 15 -11.39 0.49 -9.92
C TYR A 15 -11.63 0.63 -8.41
N PHE A 16 -11.45 -0.44 -7.63
CA PHE A 16 -11.64 -0.37 -6.18
C PHE A 16 -10.63 0.52 -5.48
N ALA A 17 -9.35 0.44 -5.85
CA ALA A 17 -8.29 1.30 -5.30
C ALA A 17 -8.61 2.79 -5.48
N LEU A 18 -9.17 3.19 -6.62
CA LEU A 18 -9.45 4.60 -6.93
C LEU A 18 -10.92 5.00 -6.70
N SER A 19 -11.78 4.08 -6.30
CA SER A 19 -13.18 4.38 -6.03
C SER A 19 -13.33 5.22 -4.75
N PRO A 20 -14.27 6.18 -4.71
CA PRO A 20 -14.68 6.79 -3.45
C PRO A 20 -15.40 5.72 -2.62
N SER A 21 -14.74 5.26 -1.57
CA SER A 21 -15.27 4.26 -0.63
C SER A 21 -15.46 4.87 0.75
N TYR A 22 -16.07 4.12 1.66
CA TYR A 22 -15.98 4.44 3.08
C TYR A 22 -14.51 4.62 3.50
N LEU A 23 -14.22 5.70 4.21
CA LEU A 23 -12.92 6.00 4.79
C LEU A 23 -12.85 5.32 6.16
N HIS A 24 -12.16 4.18 6.21
CA HIS A 24 -11.98 3.50 7.48
C HIS A 24 -11.12 4.36 8.43
N PRO A 25 -11.47 4.46 9.73
CA PRO A 25 -10.69 5.26 10.68
C PRO A 25 -9.20 4.92 10.68
N ASP A 26 -8.86 3.63 10.69
CA ASP A 26 -7.46 3.19 10.65
C ASP A 26 -6.76 3.53 9.32
N GLU A 27 -7.48 3.52 8.20
CA GLU A 27 -6.92 3.84 6.88
C GLU A 27 -6.44 5.29 6.82
N ASN A 28 -7.16 6.22 7.47
CA ASN A 28 -6.86 7.65 7.42
C ASN A 28 -6.05 8.15 8.62
N PHE A 29 -6.49 7.82 9.84
CA PHE A 29 -5.93 8.41 11.07
C PHE A 29 -4.63 7.75 11.52
N GLN A 30 -4.46 6.44 11.28
CA GLN A 30 -3.27 5.69 11.74
C GLN A 30 -2.11 5.68 10.73
N GLY A 31 -2.26 6.34 9.58
CA GLY A 31 -1.21 6.43 8.57
C GLY A 31 -1.13 7.82 7.94
N PRO A 32 -1.96 8.14 6.93
CA PRO A 32 -1.90 9.38 6.17
C PRO A 32 -1.95 10.66 7.02
N GLU A 33 -2.85 10.74 8.00
CA GLU A 33 -3.05 11.95 8.82
C GLU A 33 -1.78 12.35 9.59
N ILE A 34 -0.99 11.37 10.04
CA ILE A 34 0.26 11.57 10.81
C ILE A 34 1.24 12.45 10.02
N PHE A 35 1.28 12.26 8.71
CA PHE A 35 2.18 12.97 7.80
C PHE A 35 1.51 14.20 7.19
N ALA A 36 0.23 14.12 6.86
CA ALA A 36 -0.49 15.20 6.18
C ALA A 36 -0.48 16.52 6.99
N GLY A 37 -0.63 16.44 8.32
CA GLY A 37 -0.52 17.60 9.20
C GLY A 37 0.88 18.23 9.19
N ARG A 38 1.92 17.42 9.15
CA ARG A 38 3.33 17.88 9.15
C ARG A 38 3.76 18.43 7.79
N ILE A 39 3.40 17.73 6.72
CA ILE A 39 3.83 18.07 5.35
C ILE A 39 3.00 19.25 4.83
N PHE A 40 1.68 19.18 4.91
CA PHE A 40 0.78 20.16 4.27
C PHE A 40 0.18 21.17 5.23
N SER A 41 0.43 21.06 6.55
CA SER A 41 -0.22 21.91 7.56
C SER A 41 -1.75 21.85 7.50
N TYR A 42 -2.30 20.70 7.10
CA TYR A 42 -3.74 20.45 7.19
C TYR A 42 -4.17 20.33 8.65
N SER A 43 -5.47 20.55 8.90
CA SER A 43 -6.06 20.23 10.21
C SER A 43 -5.96 18.73 10.46
N SER A 44 -5.11 18.33 11.40
CA SER A 44 -4.84 16.94 11.76
C SER A 44 -4.86 16.76 13.26
N LYS A 45 -5.41 15.64 13.75
CA LYS A 45 -5.35 15.27 15.17
C LYS A 45 -4.60 13.96 15.32
N LEU A 46 -3.33 14.05 15.76
CA LEU A 46 -2.50 12.87 15.96
C LEU A 46 -3.16 11.89 16.96
N PRO A 47 -3.30 10.61 16.59
CA PRO A 47 -3.81 9.59 17.49
C PRO A 47 -2.90 9.41 18.72
N TRP A 48 -3.48 9.01 19.85
CA TRP A 48 -2.78 8.86 21.13
C TRP A 48 -1.63 7.84 21.06
N GLU A 49 -1.68 6.92 20.08
CA GLU A 49 -0.65 5.92 19.80
C GLU A 49 0.71 6.54 19.43
N PHE A 50 0.72 7.80 18.98
CA PHE A 50 1.90 8.52 18.51
C PHE A 50 2.29 9.73 19.39
N THR A 51 1.50 10.09 20.40
CA THR A 51 1.67 11.35 21.16
C THR A 51 2.26 11.19 22.55
N SER A 52 2.46 9.98 23.06
CA SER A 52 3.12 9.75 24.36
C SER A 52 4.64 9.89 24.28
N ASP A 53 5.32 10.11 25.42
CA ASP A 53 6.79 10.15 25.50
C ASP A 53 7.47 8.87 24.99
N LYS A 54 6.74 7.76 25.04
CA LYS A 54 7.14 6.44 24.55
C LYS A 54 5.99 5.89 23.68
N PRO A 55 5.89 6.31 22.41
CA PRO A 55 4.77 5.93 21.55
C PRO A 55 4.73 4.41 21.36
N ILE A 56 3.52 3.85 21.37
CA ILE A 56 3.32 2.40 21.22
C ILE A 56 3.45 1.97 19.75
N ARG A 57 3.32 2.91 18.81
CA ARG A 57 3.50 2.66 17.37
C ARG A 57 4.71 3.40 16.81
N SER A 58 5.45 2.70 15.94
CA SER A 58 6.53 3.31 15.17
C SER A 58 5.99 3.92 13.88
N VAL A 59 6.44 5.13 13.57
CA VAL A 59 6.14 5.83 12.31
C VAL A 59 7.00 5.30 11.16
N PHE A 60 8.11 4.61 11.49
CA PHE A 60 9.12 4.16 10.54
C PHE A 60 8.59 3.33 9.36
N PRO A 61 7.79 2.26 9.54
CA PRO A 61 7.29 1.47 8.40
C PRO A 61 6.31 2.24 7.52
N LEU A 62 5.67 3.29 8.04
CA LEU A 62 4.68 4.10 7.32
C LEU A 62 5.33 5.24 6.54
N TRP A 63 6.49 5.72 6.99
CA TRP A 63 7.25 6.80 6.36
C TRP A 63 7.49 6.59 4.86
N PRO A 64 8.06 5.47 4.39
CA PRO A 64 8.31 5.30 2.95
C PRO A 64 7.01 5.18 2.13
N ALA A 65 5.94 4.67 2.72
CA ALA A 65 4.66 4.46 2.04
C ALA A 65 3.82 5.74 1.92
N TYR A 66 3.93 6.67 2.88
CA TYR A 66 3.06 7.86 2.94
C TYR A 66 3.83 9.18 2.88
N ASP A 67 4.87 9.37 3.69
CA ASP A 67 5.63 10.63 3.74
C ASP A 67 6.34 10.93 2.43
N VAL A 68 6.99 9.92 1.84
CA VAL A 68 7.71 10.05 0.57
C VAL A 68 6.78 10.49 -0.57
N PRO A 69 5.66 9.80 -0.88
CA PRO A 69 4.78 10.24 -1.96
C PRO A 69 4.11 11.59 -1.67
N MET A 70 3.73 11.86 -0.41
CA MET A 70 3.16 13.16 -0.04
C MET A 70 4.17 14.30 -0.20
N SER A 71 5.42 14.10 0.20
CA SER A 71 6.48 15.10 0.06
C SER A 71 6.83 15.37 -1.40
N LEU A 72 6.86 14.32 -2.23
CA LEU A 72 7.03 14.48 -3.69
C LEU A 72 5.87 15.27 -4.31
N LEU A 73 4.64 15.00 -3.88
CA LEU A 73 3.46 15.75 -4.33
C LEU A 73 3.52 17.22 -3.88
N LYS A 74 3.92 17.48 -2.62
CA LYS A 74 4.14 18.84 -2.11
C LYS A 74 5.17 19.60 -2.93
N TRP A 75 6.31 18.95 -3.20
CA TRP A 75 7.38 19.53 -3.99
C TRP A 75 6.86 19.91 -5.38
N PHE A 76 6.18 19.00 -6.09
CA PHE A 76 5.59 19.28 -7.40
C PHE A 76 4.62 20.48 -7.37
N TYR A 77 3.73 20.55 -6.38
CA TYR A 77 2.79 21.67 -6.23
C TYR A 77 3.47 23.00 -5.91
N SER A 78 4.60 22.96 -5.19
CA SER A 78 5.40 24.14 -4.89
C SER A 78 6.11 24.67 -6.14
N GLU A 79 6.64 23.79 -6.99
CA GLU A 79 7.29 24.17 -8.25
C GLU A 79 6.33 24.84 -9.25
N ILE A 80 5.07 24.39 -9.31
CA ILE A 80 4.04 25.01 -10.15
C ILE A 80 3.39 26.24 -9.51
N GLY A 81 3.82 26.65 -8.32
CA GLY A 81 3.28 27.81 -7.60
C GLY A 81 1.85 27.65 -7.09
N ALA A 82 1.33 26.41 -6.99
CA ALA A 82 -0.04 26.12 -6.60
C ALA A 82 -0.23 25.93 -5.08
N GLY A 83 0.84 26.03 -4.27
CA GLY A 83 0.78 25.90 -2.82
C GLY A 83 0.68 24.46 -2.34
N ASN A 84 -0.29 24.14 -1.48
CA ASN A 84 -0.53 22.76 -1.04
C ASN A 84 -1.55 22.07 -1.97
N PRO A 85 -1.37 20.77 -2.26
CA PRO A 85 -2.36 20.01 -3.00
C PRO A 85 -3.72 20.01 -2.27
N PRO A 86 -4.83 19.69 -2.95
CA PRO A 86 -6.09 19.35 -2.29
C PRO A 86 -6.01 17.99 -1.58
N PRO A 87 -6.67 17.79 -0.42
CA PRO A 87 -6.66 16.51 0.31
C PRO A 87 -7.16 15.31 -0.52
N GLU A 88 -8.11 15.53 -1.43
CA GLU A 88 -8.60 14.50 -2.36
C GLU A 88 -7.49 13.96 -3.29
N ILE A 89 -6.62 14.84 -3.78
CA ILE A 89 -5.50 14.46 -4.65
C ILE A 89 -4.49 13.66 -3.84
N VAL A 90 -4.17 14.12 -2.63
CA VAL A 90 -3.28 13.40 -1.70
C VAL A 90 -3.81 11.98 -1.46
N TYR A 91 -5.10 11.84 -1.19
CA TYR A 91 -5.78 10.57 -0.95
C TYR A 91 -5.69 9.60 -2.16
N TYR A 92 -5.96 10.08 -3.38
CA TYR A 92 -5.83 9.23 -4.56
C TYR A 92 -4.39 8.84 -4.86
N VAL A 93 -3.43 9.74 -4.61
CA VAL A 93 -2.00 9.45 -4.78
C VAL A 93 -1.55 8.33 -3.85
N ILE A 94 -1.87 8.41 -2.56
CA ILE A 94 -1.46 7.36 -1.60
C ILE A 94 -2.18 6.03 -1.86
N ARG A 95 -3.45 6.03 -2.29
CA ARG A 95 -4.11 4.80 -2.74
C ARG A 95 -3.50 4.23 -4.01
N GLY A 96 -3.08 5.09 -4.93
CA GLY A 96 -2.31 4.69 -6.11
C GLY A 96 -0.99 4.01 -5.73
N VAL A 97 -0.27 4.55 -4.73
CA VAL A 97 0.94 3.94 -4.19
C VAL A 97 0.65 2.56 -3.59
N MET A 98 -0.38 2.43 -2.75
CA MET A 98 -0.77 1.13 -2.17
C MET A 98 -1.17 0.11 -3.24
N PHE A 99 -1.90 0.54 -4.27
CA PHE A 99 -2.20 -0.29 -5.44
C PHE A 99 -0.91 -0.75 -6.15
N LEU A 100 0.05 0.15 -6.38
CA LEU A 100 1.31 -0.20 -7.02
C LEU A 100 2.13 -1.16 -6.16
N LEU A 101 2.16 -0.96 -4.84
CA LEU A 101 2.82 -1.87 -3.91
C LEU A 101 2.17 -3.26 -3.94
N SER A 102 0.83 -3.34 -3.89
CA SER A 102 0.12 -4.62 -4.05
C SER A 102 0.43 -5.26 -5.41
N PHE A 103 0.25 -4.53 -6.52
CA PHE A 103 0.48 -5.08 -7.85
C PHE A 103 1.93 -5.53 -8.09
N VAL A 104 2.92 -4.74 -7.66
CA VAL A 104 4.33 -5.04 -7.92
C VAL A 104 4.89 -6.01 -6.91
N LEU A 105 4.71 -5.76 -5.61
CA LEU A 105 5.36 -6.54 -4.56
C LEU A 105 4.57 -7.77 -4.16
N GLU A 106 3.24 -7.68 -4.03
CA GLU A 106 2.39 -8.83 -3.65
C GLU A 106 2.36 -9.86 -4.77
N ASP A 107 2.01 -9.45 -5.98
CA ASP A 107 1.89 -10.39 -7.10
C ASP A 107 3.27 -10.97 -7.46
N TRP A 108 4.37 -10.19 -7.40
CA TRP A 108 5.72 -10.75 -7.60
C TRP A 108 6.11 -11.73 -6.50
N ALA A 109 5.80 -11.45 -5.23
CA ALA A 109 6.06 -12.41 -4.16
C ALA A 109 5.40 -13.78 -4.44
N ILE A 110 4.21 -13.82 -5.05
CA ILE A 110 3.58 -15.08 -5.48
C ILE A 110 4.42 -15.81 -6.54
N TYR A 111 4.98 -15.07 -7.50
CA TYR A 111 5.86 -15.65 -8.53
C TYR A 111 7.14 -16.22 -7.93
N GLU A 112 7.67 -15.55 -6.91
CA GLU A 112 8.86 -15.97 -6.19
C GLU A 112 8.59 -17.16 -5.29
N LEU A 113 7.45 -17.22 -4.60
CA LEU A 113 7.12 -18.25 -3.60
C LEU A 113 6.54 -19.53 -4.21
N VAL A 114 5.80 -19.44 -5.32
CA VAL A 114 5.13 -20.60 -5.93
C VAL A 114 5.93 -21.10 -7.13
N GLN A 115 6.69 -22.19 -6.95
CA GLN A 115 7.54 -22.77 -8.01
C GLN A 115 6.73 -23.33 -9.18
N SER A 116 5.68 -24.11 -8.89
CA SER A 116 4.91 -24.80 -9.92
C SER A 116 4.14 -23.81 -10.80
N PRO A 117 4.37 -23.77 -12.13
CA PRO A 117 3.68 -22.82 -13.02
C PRO A 117 2.16 -22.97 -13.01
N ARG A 118 1.65 -24.19 -12.79
CA ARG A 118 0.20 -24.44 -12.70
C ARG A 118 -0.38 -23.84 -11.42
N HIS A 119 0.24 -24.09 -10.28
CA HIS A 119 -0.20 -23.54 -8.99
C HIS A 119 -0.09 -22.02 -8.97
N ARG A 120 1.02 -21.47 -9.50
CA ARG A 120 1.23 -20.02 -9.58
C ARG A 120 0.08 -19.31 -10.30
N ARG A 121 -0.35 -19.85 -11.46
CA ARG A 121 -1.48 -19.29 -12.21
C ARG A 121 -2.78 -19.29 -11.39
N ALA A 122 -3.02 -20.35 -10.63
CA ALA A 122 -4.21 -20.42 -9.76
C ALA A 122 -4.10 -19.45 -8.58
N THR A 123 -2.94 -19.39 -7.91
CA THR A 123 -2.70 -18.51 -6.75
C THR A 123 -2.83 -17.04 -7.12
N VAL A 124 -2.23 -16.60 -8.23
CA VAL A 124 -2.33 -15.21 -8.69
C VAL A 124 -3.78 -14.81 -8.96
N VAL A 125 -4.56 -15.67 -9.62
CA VAL A 125 -5.98 -15.41 -9.87
C VAL A 125 -6.77 -15.39 -8.56
N LEU A 126 -6.51 -16.34 -7.65
CA LEU A 126 -7.19 -16.42 -6.35
C LEU A 126 -6.97 -15.16 -5.52
N VAL A 127 -5.72 -14.73 -5.37
CA VAL A 127 -5.35 -13.50 -4.65
C VAL A 127 -5.98 -12.29 -5.35
N ALA A 128 -5.85 -12.17 -6.66
CA ALA A 128 -6.40 -11.05 -7.42
C ALA A 128 -7.93 -10.95 -7.40
N SER A 129 -8.64 -12.05 -7.10
CA SER A 129 -10.10 -12.08 -6.91
C SER A 129 -10.55 -11.99 -5.45
N SER A 130 -9.60 -11.87 -4.51
CA SER A 130 -9.92 -11.90 -3.10
C SER A 130 -10.47 -10.57 -2.61
N TYR A 131 -11.45 -10.63 -1.70
CA TYR A 131 -11.98 -9.46 -1.01
C TYR A 131 -10.86 -8.66 -0.34
N VAL A 132 -9.93 -9.35 0.34
CA VAL A 132 -8.82 -8.74 1.07
C VAL A 132 -7.93 -7.89 0.15
N THR A 133 -7.64 -8.38 -1.05
CA THR A 133 -6.83 -7.63 -2.01
C THR A 133 -7.56 -6.38 -2.52
N TRP A 134 -8.88 -6.44 -2.71
CA TRP A 134 -9.65 -5.30 -3.20
C TRP A 134 -9.93 -4.23 -2.15
N THR A 135 -10.10 -4.60 -0.88
CA THR A 135 -10.54 -3.69 0.17
C THR A 135 -9.44 -3.26 1.14
N TYR A 136 -8.43 -4.10 1.36
CA TYR A 136 -7.38 -3.80 2.34
C TYR A 136 -6.02 -3.56 1.66
N GLN A 137 -5.57 -4.45 0.77
CA GLN A 137 -4.20 -4.35 0.21
C GLN A 137 -3.99 -3.12 -0.68
N THR A 138 -5.04 -2.64 -1.33
CA THR A 138 -5.04 -1.43 -2.17
C THR A 138 -5.31 -0.13 -1.40
N HIS A 139 -5.61 -0.22 -0.11
CA HIS A 139 -5.94 0.90 0.78
C HIS A 139 -4.78 1.18 1.74
N THR A 140 -4.78 2.34 2.40
CA THR A 140 -3.68 2.78 3.28
C THR A 140 -3.72 2.17 4.68
N PHE A 141 -3.79 0.83 4.75
CA PHE A 141 -3.65 0.09 6.00
C PHE A 141 -2.19 -0.29 6.25
N SER A 142 -1.73 -0.15 7.49
CA SER A 142 -0.42 -0.65 7.92
C SER A 142 -0.30 -2.16 7.77
N ASN A 143 -1.39 -2.90 8.03
CA ASN A 143 -1.45 -4.36 7.84
C ASN A 143 -1.13 -4.79 6.40
N SER A 144 -1.44 -3.96 5.41
CA SER A 144 -1.11 -4.23 4.00
C SER A 144 0.40 -4.17 3.79
N LEU A 145 1.07 -3.17 4.37
CA LEU A 145 2.53 -3.09 4.37
C LEU A 145 3.17 -4.27 5.11
N GLU A 146 2.62 -4.65 6.27
CA GLU A 146 3.07 -5.83 7.02
C GLU A 146 2.95 -7.12 6.19
N THR A 147 1.84 -7.29 5.46
CA THR A 147 1.63 -8.43 4.56
C THR A 147 2.73 -8.50 3.51
N LEU A 148 3.08 -7.37 2.88
CA LEU A 148 4.17 -7.29 1.91
C LEU A 148 5.52 -7.64 2.54
N LEU A 149 5.82 -7.10 3.73
CA LEU A 149 7.06 -7.38 4.45
C LEU A 149 7.20 -8.87 4.79
N VAL A 150 6.12 -9.50 5.27
CA VAL A 150 6.11 -10.94 5.57
C VAL A 150 6.28 -11.76 4.29
N ALA A 151 5.55 -11.43 3.22
CA ALA A 151 5.65 -12.15 1.95
C ALA A 151 7.08 -12.12 1.40
N TRP A 152 7.73 -10.94 1.40
CA TRP A 152 9.11 -10.80 0.96
C TRP A 152 10.13 -11.42 1.93
N GLY A 153 9.85 -11.41 3.23
CA GLY A 153 10.62 -12.17 4.21
C GLY A 153 10.64 -13.67 3.89
N LEU A 154 9.49 -14.23 3.52
CA LEU A 154 9.39 -15.63 3.08
C LEU A 154 10.16 -15.89 1.78
N VAL A 155 10.13 -14.94 0.83
CA VAL A 155 10.93 -15.03 -0.41
C VAL A 155 12.42 -15.10 -0.09
N LEU A 156 12.91 -14.22 0.80
CA LEU A 156 14.31 -14.21 1.22
C LEU A 156 14.70 -15.51 1.91
N ILE A 157 13.91 -15.99 2.86
CA ILE A 157 14.15 -17.27 3.55
C ILE A 157 14.23 -18.40 2.54
N ARG A 158 13.29 -18.48 1.60
CA ARG A 158 13.28 -19.52 0.57
C ARG A 158 14.55 -19.48 -0.27
N ARG A 159 14.95 -18.31 -0.78
CA ARG A 159 16.17 -18.16 -1.59
C ARG A 159 17.43 -18.53 -0.81
N MET A 160 17.50 -18.20 0.48
CA MET A 160 18.61 -18.59 1.35
C MET A 160 18.68 -20.11 1.56
N VAL A 161 17.53 -20.78 1.65
CA VAL A 161 17.48 -22.25 1.76
C VAL A 161 17.88 -22.92 0.45
N GLU A 162 17.39 -22.42 -0.69
CA GLU A 162 17.73 -22.95 -2.03
C GLU A 162 19.24 -22.79 -2.34
N ASN A 163 19.85 -21.65 -1.98
CA ASN A 163 21.28 -21.41 -2.22
C ASN A 163 22.24 -22.24 -1.34
N LYS A 164 21.73 -22.89 -0.29
CA LYS A 164 22.54 -23.79 0.56
C LYS A 164 22.63 -25.21 0.01
N VAL A 165 21.77 -25.55 -0.96
CA VAL A 165 21.72 -26.85 -1.64
C VAL A 165 22.53 -26.77 -2.93
#